data_AF-A0ABD1PC90-F1
#
_entry.id   AF-A0ABD1PC90-F1
#
_cell.length_a   1.000
_cell.length_b   1.000
_cell.length_c   1.000
_cell.angle_alpha   90.00
_cell.angle_beta   90.00
_cell.angle_gamma   90.00
#
_symmetry.space_group_name_H-M   'P 1'
#
loop_
_entity.id
_entity.type
_entity.pdbx_description
1 polymer ?
#
loop_
_entity_poly.entity_id
_entity_poly.type
_entity_poly.pdbx_seq_one_letter_code
_entity_poly.pdbx_strand_id
1 'polypeptide(L)'
;MGGPNDGVCYSCMDPSHWHKYCPKKQRCPKCGLGFVQWLQVGDNKPSRGKLFFNCSVATCRYFKWDEGESSTVRSRSIEDEDDELSRILRACARISDEEDVDLSLTHITIRKNKNPK
;
A
#
# COMPACT_ATOMS: atom_id res chain seq x y z
N MET A 1 -17.54 11.60 -9.04
CA MET A 1 -16.51 10.53 -9.00
C MET A 1 -15.17 11.21 -8.82
N GLY A 2 -14.59 11.12 -7.62
CA GLY A 2 -13.26 11.68 -7.34
C GLY A 2 -12.17 10.78 -7.93
N GLY A 3 -11.13 11.38 -8.51
CA GLY A 3 -9.96 10.63 -8.96
C GLY A 3 -9.10 10.13 -7.78
N PRO A 4 -8.07 9.33 -8.04
CA PRO A 4 -7.21 8.74 -7.01
C PRO A 4 -6.56 9.75 -6.04
N ASN A 5 -6.37 10.99 -6.48
CA ASN A 5 -5.78 12.06 -5.67
C ASN A 5 -6.80 13.16 -5.34
N ASP A 6 -8.10 12.86 -5.31
CA ASP A 6 -9.10 13.87 -4.94
C ASP A 6 -8.95 14.27 -3.47
N GLY A 7 -9.08 15.56 -3.18
CA GLY A 7 -8.98 16.10 -1.81
C GLY A 7 -7.60 16.10 -1.14
N VAL A 8 -6.51 15.82 -1.87
CA VAL A 8 -5.14 15.84 -1.31
C VAL A 8 -4.21 16.79 -2.06
N CYS A 9 -3.20 17.29 -1.34
CA CYS A 9 -2.15 18.12 -1.93
C CYS A 9 -1.27 17.33 -2.90
N TYR A 10 -1.22 17.73 -4.16
CA TYR A 10 -0.35 17.09 -5.16
C TYR A 10 1.15 17.29 -4.92
N SER A 11 1.61 18.04 -3.92
CA SER A 11 3.05 18.16 -3.65
C SER A 11 3.54 17.34 -2.47
N CYS A 12 2.65 16.95 -1.55
CA CYS A 12 3.05 16.20 -0.35
C CYS A 12 2.01 15.19 0.12
N MET A 13 0.94 14.96 -0.64
CA MET A 13 -0.16 14.01 -0.35
C MET A 13 -0.93 14.29 0.95
N ASP A 14 -0.80 15.50 1.50
CA ASP A 14 -1.48 15.91 2.73
C ASP A 14 -2.89 16.45 2.42
N PRO A 15 -3.95 15.97 3.10
CA PRO A 15 -5.32 16.44 2.89
C PRO A 15 -5.63 17.79 3.55
N SER A 16 -4.76 18.29 4.45
CA SER A 16 -5.00 19.54 5.19
C SER A 16 -4.97 20.80 4.34
N HIS A 17 -4.36 20.74 3.14
CA HIS A 17 -4.16 21.90 2.30
C HIS A 17 -4.14 21.56 0.81
N TRP A 18 -4.38 22.58 -0.01
CA TRP A 18 -4.29 22.46 -1.47
C TRP A 18 -2.87 22.75 -1.99
N HIS A 19 -2.53 22.19 -3.15
CA HIS A 19 -1.22 22.35 -3.81
C HIS A 19 -0.71 23.80 -3.86
N LYS A 20 -1.60 24.77 -4.09
CA LYS A 20 -1.27 26.20 -4.14
C LYS A 20 -0.57 26.68 -2.86
N TYR A 21 -0.99 26.18 -1.71
CA TYR A 21 -0.55 26.59 -0.37
C TYR A 21 0.45 25.61 0.26
N CYS A 22 0.92 24.62 -0.49
CA CYS A 22 1.85 23.63 0.04
C CYS A 22 3.22 24.25 0.36
N PRO A 23 3.70 24.17 1.61
CA PRO A 23 5.03 24.66 1.97
C PRO A 23 6.14 23.72 1.48
N LYS A 24 5.80 22.46 1.20
CA LYS A 24 6.74 21.41 0.76
C LYS A 24 6.83 21.28 -0.77
N LYS A 25 6.19 22.16 -1.55
CA LYS A 25 6.23 22.06 -3.02
C LYS A 25 7.65 22.34 -3.54
N GLN A 26 8.16 21.41 -4.34
CA GLN A 26 9.50 21.50 -4.91
C GLN A 26 9.45 21.87 -6.39
N ARG A 27 10.44 22.65 -6.84
CA ARG A 27 10.61 22.94 -8.26
C ARG A 27 11.01 21.69 -9.02
N CYS A 28 10.57 21.60 -10.27
CA CYS A 28 10.94 20.49 -11.14
C CYS A 28 12.47 20.46 -11.35
N PRO A 29 13.17 19.36 -11.05
CA PRO A 29 14.63 19.29 -11.20
C PRO A 29 15.08 19.28 -12.67
N LYS A 30 14.18 18.95 -13.61
CA LYS A 30 14.50 18.90 -15.05
C LYS A 30 14.42 20.25 -15.74
N CYS A 31 13.40 21.06 -15.44
CA CYS A 31 13.19 22.34 -16.13
C CYS A 31 13.27 23.58 -15.24
N GLY A 32 13.12 23.45 -13.92
CA GLY A 32 13.03 24.58 -12.99
C GLY A 32 11.77 25.46 -13.12
N LEU A 33 11.02 25.36 -14.22
CA LEU A 33 9.84 26.20 -14.51
C LEU A 33 8.60 25.76 -13.73
N GLY A 34 8.37 24.44 -13.65
CA GLY A 34 7.21 23.85 -12.99
C GLY A 34 7.48 23.40 -11.55
N PHE A 35 6.47 22.78 -10.95
CA PHE A 35 6.56 22.09 -9.67
C PHE A 35 6.42 20.58 -9.86
N VAL A 36 7.02 19.81 -8.96
CA VAL A 36 6.84 18.37 -8.88
C VAL A 36 5.48 18.06 -8.26
N GLN A 37 4.74 17.15 -8.90
CA GLN A 37 3.43 16.67 -8.50
C GLN A 37 3.46 15.15 -8.29
N TRP A 38 2.86 14.70 -7.20
CA TRP A 38 2.58 13.32 -6.86
C TRP A 38 1.26 12.91 -7.52
N LEU A 39 1.29 11.80 -8.24
CA LEU A 39 0.15 11.23 -8.95
C LEU A 39 0.08 9.73 -8.69
N GLN A 40 -1.12 9.21 -8.48
CA GLN A 40 -1.37 7.78 -8.34
C GLN A 40 -1.84 7.18 -9.67
N VAL A 41 -1.35 5.99 -9.99
CA VAL A 41 -1.83 5.23 -11.14
C VAL A 41 -3.26 4.73 -10.89
N GLY A 42 -4.18 5.07 -11.78
CA GLY A 42 -5.58 4.64 -11.72
C GLY A 42 -5.79 3.13 -11.94
N ASP A 43 -7.05 2.71 -11.87
CA ASP A 43 -7.46 1.33 -11.55
C ASP A 43 -7.19 0.27 -12.64
N ASN A 44 -6.82 0.65 -13.86
CA ASN A 44 -6.79 -0.28 -15.01
C ASN A 44 -5.38 -0.77 -15.40
N LYS A 45 -4.39 -0.74 -14.50
CA LYS A 45 -3.01 -1.15 -14.81
C LYS A 45 -2.39 -2.04 -13.72
N PRO A 46 -1.41 -2.91 -14.05
CA PRO A 46 -0.64 -3.70 -13.07
C PRO A 46 0.07 -2.84 -12.00
N SER A 47 0.28 -1.57 -12.30
CA SER A 47 0.88 -0.58 -11.42
C SER A 47 -0.15 0.20 -10.58
N ARG A 48 -1.39 -0.29 -10.50
CA ARG A 48 -2.47 0.36 -9.74
C ARG A 48 -2.00 0.73 -8.35
N GLY A 49 -2.35 1.94 -7.93
CA GLY A 49 -2.03 2.44 -6.60
C GLY A 49 -0.59 2.93 -6.43
N LYS A 50 0.33 2.64 -7.37
CA LYS A 50 1.70 3.17 -7.32
C LYS A 50 1.72 4.68 -7.51
N LEU A 51 2.60 5.34 -6.77
CA LEU A 51 2.83 6.78 -6.86
C LEU A 51 3.96 7.09 -7.83
N PHE A 52 3.81 8.19 -8.55
CA PHE A 52 4.85 8.75 -9.42
C PHE A 52 4.88 10.27 -9.34
N PHE A 53 6.04 10.81 -9.68
CA PHE A 53 6.31 12.23 -9.80
C PHE A 53 6.17 12.68 -11.25
N ASN A 54 5.51 13.82 -11.46
CA ASN A 54 5.41 14.52 -12.75
C ASN A 54 5.69 16.01 -12.56
N CYS A 55 6.17 16.69 -13.60
CA CYS A 55 6.20 18.15 -13.64
C CYS A 55 4.83 18.72 -14.06
N SER A 56 4.41 19.79 -13.40
CA SER A 56 3.18 20.53 -13.75
C SER A 56 3.22 21.19 -15.14
N VAL A 57 4.39 21.28 -15.78
CA VAL A 57 4.56 21.84 -17.13
C VAL A 57 4.51 20.70 -18.15
N ALA A 58 3.45 20.67 -18.95
CA ALA A 58 3.18 19.60 -19.92
C ALA A 58 4.33 19.34 -20.91
N THR A 59 5.09 20.37 -21.28
CA THR A 59 6.23 20.26 -22.22
C THR A 59 7.50 19.68 -21.58
N CYS A 60 7.64 19.70 -20.25
CA CYS A 60 8.86 19.24 -19.58
C CYS A 60 9.02 17.72 -19.64
N ARG A 61 7.92 16.96 -19.57
CA ARG A 61 7.91 15.49 -19.54
C ARG A 61 8.87 14.91 -18.48
N TYR A 62 8.97 15.56 -17.32
CA TYR A 62 9.67 14.96 -16.18
C TYR A 62 8.78 13.88 -15.58
N PHE A 63 9.35 12.70 -15.36
CA PHE A 63 8.67 11.55 -14.78
C PHE A 63 9.66 10.79 -13.92
N LYS A 64 9.25 10.42 -12.70
CA LYS A 64 10.03 9.52 -11.84
C LYS A 64 9.06 8.68 -11.03
N TRP A 65 9.29 7.37 -10.89
CA TRP A 65 8.52 6.57 -9.93
C TRP A 65 8.86 6.99 -8.51
N ASP A 66 7.86 6.96 -7.62
CA ASP A 66 8.17 6.99 -6.19
C ASP A 66 8.81 5.66 -5.80
N GLU A 67 10.06 5.75 -5.36
CA GLU A 67 10.86 4.62 -4.88
C GLU A 67 10.68 4.44 -3.36
N GLY A 68 9.90 5.31 -2.71
CA GLY A 68 9.49 5.16 -1.31
C GLY A 68 8.82 3.81 -1.09
N GLU A 69 9.29 3.05 -0.08
CA GLU A 69 9.05 1.61 0.16
C GLU A 69 7.70 1.17 -0.40
N SER A 70 7.73 0.78 -1.68
CA SER A 70 6.59 0.22 -2.36
C SER A 70 6.08 -0.86 -1.42
N SER A 71 4.83 -0.76 -1.02
CA SER A 71 4.13 -1.85 -0.35
C SER A 71 3.93 -3.05 -1.30
N THR A 72 4.85 -3.29 -2.24
CA THR A 72 5.48 -4.61 -2.31
C THR A 72 5.78 -5.00 -0.89
N VAL A 73 4.82 -5.72 -0.28
CA VAL A 73 5.04 -6.74 0.72
C VAL A 73 6.50 -7.11 0.60
N ARG A 74 7.31 -6.59 1.54
CA ARG A 74 8.67 -7.05 1.68
C ARG A 74 8.48 -8.55 1.72
N SER A 75 8.99 -9.25 0.71
CA SER A 75 9.36 -10.65 0.88
C SER A 75 10.40 -10.64 2.00
N ARG A 76 9.94 -10.47 3.24
CA ARG A 76 10.62 -10.94 4.42
C ARG A 76 10.78 -12.42 4.13
N SER A 77 12.01 -12.89 4.15
CA SER A 77 12.31 -14.31 4.13
C SER A 77 11.28 -15.03 5.01
N ILE A 78 10.64 -16.05 4.44
CA ILE A 78 9.54 -16.82 5.03
C ILE A 78 10.12 -17.74 6.12
N GLU A 79 10.86 -17.18 7.05
CA GLU A 79 11.51 -17.90 8.14
C GLU A 79 11.07 -17.32 9.51
N ASP A 80 10.59 -16.06 9.55
CA ASP A 80 10.12 -15.40 10.79
C ASP A 80 8.59 -15.25 10.91
N GLU A 81 7.81 -15.54 9.86
CA GLU A 81 6.33 -15.36 9.87
C GLU A 81 5.58 -16.58 10.44
N ASP A 82 6.22 -17.75 10.45
CA ASP A 82 5.65 -18.97 11.04
C ASP A 82 5.44 -18.81 12.56
N ASP A 83 6.27 -18.04 13.24
CA ASP A 83 6.15 -17.79 14.68
C ASP A 83 4.98 -16.87 15.03
N GLU A 84 4.73 -15.83 14.22
CA GLU A 84 3.63 -14.90 14.49
C GLU A 84 2.27 -15.55 14.20
N LEU A 85 2.13 -16.26 13.07
CA LEU A 85 0.91 -17.00 12.76
C LEU A 85 0.68 -18.12 13.79
N SER A 86 1.73 -18.84 14.19
CA SER A 86 1.66 -19.85 15.26
C SER A 86 1.26 -19.24 16.60
N ARG A 87 1.76 -18.05 16.95
CA ARG A 87 1.38 -17.33 18.17
C ARG A 87 -0.08 -16.94 18.16
N ILE A 88 -0.57 -16.42 17.03
CA ILE A 88 -1.98 -16.04 16.86
C ILE A 88 -2.87 -17.27 16.94
N LEU A 89 -2.55 -18.36 16.22
CA LEU A 89 -3.32 -19.60 16.25
C LEU A 89 -3.35 -20.23 17.66
N ARG A 90 -2.23 -20.21 18.40
CA ARG A 90 -2.20 -20.66 19.81
C ARG A 90 -3.02 -19.76 20.73
N ALA A 91 -3.07 -18.46 20.46
CA ALA A 91 -3.92 -17.55 21.21
C ALA A 91 -5.41 -17.84 20.95
N CYS A 92 -5.80 -18.02 19.69
CA CYS A 92 -7.17 -18.37 19.31
C CYS A 92 -7.60 -19.73 19.89
N ALA A 93 -6.71 -20.73 19.90
CA ALA A 93 -7.00 -22.04 20.49
C ALA A 93 -7.32 -21.94 22.00
N ARG A 94 -6.56 -21.13 22.76
CA ARG A 94 -6.84 -20.90 24.19
C ARG A 94 -8.16 -20.19 24.43
N ILE A 95 -8.51 -19.23 23.58
CA ILE A 95 -9.79 -18.52 23.67
C ILE A 95 -10.95 -19.48 23.42
N SER A 96 -10.81 -20.41 22.46
CA SER A 96 -11.83 -21.43 22.18
C SER A 96 -12.05 -22.43 23.31
N ASP A 97 -11.08 -22.62 24.21
CA ASP A 97 -11.23 -23.50 25.38
C ASP A 97 -11.97 -22.79 26.54
N GLU A 98 -11.98 -21.45 26.55
CA GLU A 98 -12.60 -20.61 27.60
C GLU A 98 -13.98 -20.08 27.19
N GLU A 99 -14.22 -19.88 25.89
CA GLU A 99 -15.47 -19.36 25.33
C GLU A 99 -15.93 -20.22 24.14
N ASP A 100 -17.25 -20.40 23.97
CA ASP A 100 -17.84 -21.16 22.84
C ASP A 100 -17.77 -20.31 21.55
N VAL A 101 -16.56 -20.23 20.97
CA VAL A 101 -16.25 -19.37 19.81
C VAL A 101 -16.12 -20.21 18.54
N ASP A 102 -17.09 -20.09 17.63
CA ASP A 102 -17.02 -20.71 16.30
C ASP A 102 -16.22 -19.83 15.33
N LEU A 103 -15.00 -20.28 14.98
CA LEU A 103 -14.14 -19.62 14.00
C LEU A 103 -14.42 -20.18 12.60
N SER A 104 -15.44 -19.64 11.93
CA SER A 104 -15.76 -19.98 10.54
C SER A 104 -14.83 -19.26 9.55
N LEU A 105 -13.71 -19.90 9.21
CA LEU A 105 -12.86 -19.51 8.09
C LEU A 105 -13.48 -20.01 6.79
N THR A 106 -14.42 -19.25 6.23
CA THR A 106 -15.32 -19.64 5.12
C THR A 106 -14.61 -20.12 3.83
N HIS A 107 -13.28 -20.02 3.73
CA HIS A 107 -12.51 -20.43 2.54
C HIS A 107 -11.24 -21.27 2.83
N ILE A 108 -11.05 -21.83 4.03
CA ILE A 108 -9.87 -22.66 4.34
C ILE A 108 -10.31 -24.07 4.75
N THR A 109 -10.01 -25.07 3.92
CA THR A 109 -10.31 -26.48 4.22
C THR A 109 -9.04 -27.22 4.64
N ILE A 110 -8.88 -27.54 5.92
CA ILE A 110 -7.75 -28.34 6.43
C ILE A 110 -8.21 -29.80 6.52
N ARG A 111 -7.62 -30.69 5.71
CA ARG A 111 -7.87 -32.14 5.79
C ARG A 111 -6.66 -32.85 6.41
N LYS A 112 -6.89 -33.55 7.52
CA LYS A 112 -5.89 -34.40 8.18
C LYS A 112 -5.98 -35.82 7.62
N ASN A 113 -5.07 -36.21 6.73
CA ASN A 113 -4.92 -37.62 6.37
C ASN A 113 -4.20 -38.35 7.51
N LYS A 114 -4.89 -39.27 8.18
CA LYS A 114 -4.23 -40.34 8.93
C LYS A 114 -3.69 -41.33 7.89
N ASN A 115 -2.36 -41.47 7.80
CA ASN A 115 -1.77 -42.54 7.00
C ASN A 115 -2.38 -43.89 7.40
N PRO A 116 -2.87 -44.69 6.44
CA PRO A 116 -3.16 -46.09 6.69
C PRO A 116 -1.83 -46.84 6.90
N LYS A 117 -1.84 -47.75 7.87
CA LYS A 117 -0.74 -48.66 8.19
C LYS A 117 -0.37 -49.55 7.00
#